data_AF-A0A1Q3QD68-F1
#
_entry.id   AF-A0A1Q3QD68-F1
#
_cell.length_a   1.000
_cell.length_b   1.000
_cell.length_c   1.000
_cell.angle_alpha   90.00
_cell.angle_beta   90.00
_cell.angle_gamma   90.00
#
_symmetry.space_group_name_H-M   'P 1'
#
loop_
_entity.id
_entity.type
_entity.pdbx_description
1 polymer ?
#
loop_
_entity_poly.entity_id
_entity_poly.type
_entity_poly.pdbx_seq_one_letter_code
_entity_poly.pdbx_strand_id
1 'polypeptide(L)'
;MGILYYKYKPGEVYRNSKDIIVPNKVDEFTAYSVIFKVSKGAAGNDEYLDGETILTSDKIIARADLTDTSAQDTYKKFSLKFKYTEEMNYDKYDYKMTIVFASSKNGDFYEGAIGSTLIVDQVEIVCTPF
;
A
#
# COMPACT_ATOMS: atom_id res chain seq x y z
N MET A 1 -4.38 -0.88 13.71
CA MET A 1 -2.90 -0.93 13.52
C MET A 1 -2.60 -2.11 12.61
N GLY A 2 -1.80 -1.94 11.57
CA GLY A 2 -1.36 -3.05 10.72
C GLY A 2 -0.06 -3.65 11.23
N ILE A 3 0.07 -4.97 11.19
CA ILE A 3 1.30 -5.70 11.53
C ILE A 3 1.61 -6.62 10.35
N LEU A 4 2.88 -6.72 9.97
CA LEU A 4 3.32 -7.66 8.93
C LEU A 4 4.81 -7.99 9.09
N TYR A 5 5.25 -9.05 8.41
CA TYR A 5 6.65 -9.37 8.22
C TYR A 5 6.96 -9.33 6.73
N TYR A 6 8.14 -8.81 6.37
CA TYR A 6 8.57 -8.87 4.97
C TYR A 6 10.04 -9.24 4.82
N LYS A 7 10.35 -9.77 3.64
CA LYS A 7 11.68 -9.79 3.01
C LYS A 7 11.59 -9.13 1.64
N TYR A 8 12.62 -8.40 1.25
CA TYR A 8 12.64 -7.73 -0.03
C TYR A 8 14.02 -7.82 -0.67
N LYS A 9 14.05 -8.23 -1.94
CA LYS A 9 15.24 -8.19 -2.79
C LYS A 9 14.90 -7.39 -4.05
N PRO A 10 15.49 -6.19 -4.25
CA PRO A 10 15.29 -5.46 -5.49
C PRO A 10 15.94 -6.20 -6.67
N GLY A 11 15.38 -6.05 -7.85
CA GLY A 11 16.01 -6.48 -9.10
C GLY A 11 17.29 -5.68 -9.36
N GLU A 12 18.19 -6.25 -10.17
CA GLU A 12 19.53 -5.68 -10.38
C GLU A 12 19.53 -4.39 -11.21
N VAL A 13 18.59 -4.27 -12.16
CA VAL A 13 18.58 -3.18 -13.15
C VAL A 13 17.23 -2.47 -13.12
N TYR A 14 17.22 -1.25 -12.59
CA TYR A 14 16.04 -0.37 -12.66
C TYR A 14 15.88 0.20 -14.07
N ARG A 15 14.64 0.19 -14.56
CA ARG A 15 14.24 0.72 -15.87
C ARG A 15 13.04 1.66 -15.69
N ASN A 16 12.97 2.69 -16.54
CA ASN A 16 11.80 3.55 -16.64
C ASN A 16 10.75 2.98 -17.62
N SER A 17 9.65 3.72 -17.80
CA SER A 17 8.52 3.36 -18.66
C SER A 17 8.86 3.21 -20.16
N LYS A 18 10.05 3.64 -20.58
CA LYS A 18 10.55 3.50 -21.96
C LYS A 18 11.57 2.36 -22.10
N ASP A 19 11.66 1.49 -21.10
CA ASP A 19 12.64 0.40 -21.03
C ASP A 19 14.12 0.89 -21.00
N ILE A 20 14.35 2.13 -20.56
CA ILE A 20 15.69 2.71 -20.45
C ILE A 20 16.23 2.48 -19.04
N ILE A 21 17.46 1.98 -18.94
CA ILE A 21 18.17 1.79 -17.66
C ILE A 21 18.37 3.15 -16.98
N VAL A 22 17.98 3.24 -15.71
CA VAL A 22 18.23 4.41 -14.87
C VAL A 22 19.42 4.10 -13.94
N PRO A 23 20.62 4.63 -14.23
CA PRO A 23 21.81 4.29 -13.45
C PRO A 23 21.68 4.79 -12.00
N ASN A 24 22.24 4.02 -11.07
CA ASN A 24 22.25 4.30 -9.63
C ASN A 24 20.87 4.38 -8.95
N LYS A 25 19.80 3.97 -9.63
CA LYS A 25 18.46 3.84 -9.02
C LYS A 25 18.25 2.40 -8.59
N VAL A 26 17.93 2.21 -7.32
CA VAL A 26 17.54 0.92 -6.75
C VAL A 26 16.01 0.90 -6.65
N ASP A 27 15.39 -0.22 -7.01
CA ASP A 27 13.95 -0.36 -6.89
C ASP A 27 13.52 -0.44 -5.42
N GLU A 28 12.32 0.03 -5.14
CA GLU A 28 11.68 -0.03 -3.83
C GLU A 28 10.34 -0.73 -3.99
N PHE A 29 9.91 -1.50 -2.99
CA PHE A 29 8.53 -1.97 -2.95
C PHE A 29 7.62 -0.90 -2.34
N THR A 30 6.30 -1.12 -2.40
CA THR A 30 5.33 -0.35 -1.63
C THR A 30 4.42 -1.28 -0.83
N ALA A 31 4.13 -0.89 0.41
CA ALA A 31 3.18 -1.57 1.27
C ALA A 31 2.41 -0.53 2.09
N TYR A 32 1.10 -0.48 1.90
CA TYR A 32 0.25 0.49 2.59
C TYR A 32 -1.18 -0.04 2.75
N SER A 33 -1.94 0.64 3.61
CA SER A 33 -3.37 0.44 3.74
C SER A 33 -4.09 1.78 3.85
N VAL A 34 -5.27 1.85 3.24
CA VAL A 34 -6.15 3.01 3.29
C VAL A 34 -7.54 2.60 3.74
N ILE A 35 -8.20 3.48 4.47
CA ILE A 35 -9.63 3.42 4.79
C ILE A 35 -10.27 4.64 4.13
N PHE A 36 -11.35 4.42 3.37
CA PHE A 36 -12.04 5.49 2.65
C PHE A 36 -13.56 5.37 2.78
N LYS A 37 -14.21 6.52 2.70
CA LYS A 37 -15.68 6.65 2.72
C LYS A 37 -16.28 6.13 1.42
N VAL A 38 -17.42 5.46 1.54
CA VAL A 38 -18.35 5.20 0.45
C VAL A 38 -19.76 5.64 0.87
N SER A 39 -20.63 5.82 -0.12
CA SER A 39 -22.05 6.09 0.12
C SER A 39 -22.66 4.99 0.97
N LYS A 40 -23.52 5.36 1.93
CA LYS A 40 -24.20 4.40 2.79
C LYS A 40 -25.06 3.43 1.95
N GLY A 41 -24.88 2.13 2.18
CA GLY A 41 -25.52 1.07 1.41
C GLY A 41 -24.90 0.79 0.05
N ALA A 42 -23.76 1.39 -0.31
CA ALA A 42 -23.06 1.08 -1.56
C ALA A 42 -22.63 -0.40 -1.59
N ALA A 43 -23.19 -1.16 -2.52
CA ALA A 43 -22.93 -2.59 -2.62
C ALA A 43 -21.64 -2.87 -3.40
N GLY A 44 -20.96 -3.97 -3.06
CA GLY A 44 -19.90 -4.57 -3.85
C GLY A 44 -18.90 -3.58 -4.46
N ASN A 45 -18.94 -3.46 -5.79
CA ASN A 45 -18.03 -2.63 -6.61
C ASN A 45 -18.69 -1.35 -7.15
N ASP A 46 -19.83 -0.92 -6.59
CA ASP A 46 -20.53 0.28 -7.07
C ASP A 46 -19.71 1.56 -6.79
N GLU A 47 -18.89 1.53 -5.74
CA GLU A 47 -18.01 2.62 -5.35
C GLU A 47 -16.69 2.07 -4.81
N TYR A 48 -15.58 2.37 -5.47
CA TYR A 48 -14.23 1.97 -5.08
C TYR A 48 -13.20 3.03 -5.50
N LEU A 49 -12.00 2.91 -4.94
CA LEU A 49 -10.81 3.62 -5.42
C LEU A 49 -9.94 2.65 -6.21
N ASP A 50 -9.24 3.15 -7.21
CA ASP A 50 -8.42 2.39 -8.16
C ASP A 50 -6.95 2.85 -8.12
N GLY A 51 -6.11 2.29 -9.00
CA GLY A 51 -4.69 2.63 -9.07
C GLY A 51 -4.39 4.12 -9.27
N GLU A 52 -5.32 4.89 -9.82
CA GLU A 52 -5.16 6.33 -10.06
C GLU A 52 -5.54 7.16 -8.83
N THR A 53 -6.53 6.70 -8.06
CA THR A 53 -7.19 7.49 -7.00
C THR A 53 -6.89 7.03 -5.58
N ILE A 54 -6.42 5.78 -5.39
CA ILE A 54 -6.21 5.15 -4.08
C ILE A 54 -5.21 5.88 -3.17
N LEU A 55 -4.36 6.74 -3.72
CA LEU A 55 -3.36 7.51 -2.97
C LEU A 55 -3.72 8.97 -2.74
N THR A 56 -4.71 9.50 -3.46
CA THR A 56 -4.95 10.95 -3.58
C THR A 56 -6.40 11.36 -3.35
N SER A 57 -7.35 10.42 -3.36
CA SER A 57 -8.77 10.73 -3.18
C SER A 57 -9.05 11.41 -1.83
N ASP A 58 -9.90 12.42 -1.88
CA ASP A 58 -10.46 13.12 -0.72
C ASP A 58 -11.38 12.24 0.14
N LYS A 59 -11.80 11.07 -0.36
CA LYS A 59 -12.57 10.08 0.40
C LYS A 59 -11.73 9.31 1.40
N ILE A 60 -10.39 9.36 1.29
CA ILE A 60 -9.48 8.65 2.19
C ILE A 60 -9.47 9.34 3.55
N ILE A 61 -9.84 8.60 4.57
CA ILE A 61 -9.95 9.11 5.94
C ILE A 61 -8.84 8.61 6.86
N ALA A 62 -8.17 7.53 6.47
CA ALA A 62 -7.06 7.00 7.23
C ALA A 62 -6.06 6.28 6.34
N ARG A 63 -4.78 6.37 6.70
CA ARG A 63 -3.70 5.71 5.97
C ARG A 63 -2.62 5.16 6.89
N ALA A 64 -2.09 4.00 6.54
CA ALA A 64 -0.96 3.37 7.18
C ALA A 64 0.09 3.02 6.12
N ASP A 65 1.27 3.63 6.19
CA ASP A 65 2.34 3.46 5.21
C ASP A 65 3.56 2.79 5.83
N LEU A 66 4.09 1.78 5.15
CA LEU A 66 5.42 1.25 5.46
C LEU A 66 6.47 2.07 4.73
N THR A 67 7.26 2.83 5.49
CA THR A 67 8.23 3.79 4.94
C THR A 67 9.63 3.22 4.74
N ASP A 68 9.99 2.16 5.47
CA ASP A 68 11.28 1.47 5.31
C ASP A 68 11.12 0.35 4.28
N THR A 69 11.31 0.68 3.01
CA THR A 69 11.14 -0.21 1.86
C THR A 69 12.47 -0.74 1.31
N SER A 70 13.52 -0.70 2.15
CA SER A 70 14.87 -1.09 1.78
C SER A 70 15.03 -2.61 1.59
N ALA A 71 16.11 -3.02 0.94
CA ALA A 71 16.46 -4.42 0.79
C ALA A 71 16.64 -5.10 2.16
N GLN A 72 16.08 -6.30 2.31
CA GLN A 72 15.94 -6.99 3.58
C GLN A 72 15.90 -8.51 3.38
N ASP A 73 17.02 -9.18 3.65
CA ASP A 73 17.20 -10.62 3.37
C ASP A 73 16.54 -11.55 4.42
N THR A 74 16.22 -11.03 5.60
CA THR A 74 15.59 -11.76 6.71
C THR A 74 14.25 -11.15 7.09
N TYR A 75 13.28 -11.96 7.54
CA TYR A 75 11.96 -11.45 7.90
C TYR A 75 12.11 -10.40 8.99
N LYS A 76 11.57 -9.21 8.74
CA LYS A 76 11.54 -8.12 9.70
C LYS A 76 10.10 -7.74 9.96
N LYS A 77 9.74 -7.64 11.25
CA LYS A 77 8.41 -7.24 11.70
C LYS A 77 8.23 -5.73 11.55
N PHE A 78 7.08 -5.31 11.04
CA PHE A 78 6.66 -3.92 10.98
C PHE A 78 5.30 -3.75 11.63
N SER A 79 5.12 -2.58 12.24
CA SER A 79 3.87 -2.17 12.87
C SER A 79 3.52 -0.76 12.38
N LEU A 80 2.39 -0.65 11.70
CA LEU A 80 1.94 0.55 11.02
C LEU A 80 0.69 1.10 11.72
N LYS A 81 0.78 2.34 12.21
CA LYS A 81 -0.37 3.02 12.79
C LYS A 81 -1.16 3.69 11.67
N PHE A 82 -2.49 3.50 11.68
CA PHE A 82 -3.38 4.28 10.84
C PHE A 82 -3.40 5.72 11.37
N LYS A 83 -3.11 6.67 10.49
CA LYS A 83 -3.26 8.09 10.73
C LYS A 83 -4.59 8.51 10.15
N TYR A 84 -5.52 8.87 11.03
CA TYR A 84 -6.84 9.36 10.65
C TYR A 84 -6.79 10.87 10.41
N THR A 85 -7.41 11.32 9.32
CA THR A 85 -7.60 12.75 9.02
C THR A 85 -8.92 13.29 9.56
N GLU A 86 -9.86 12.38 9.89
CA GLU A 86 -11.16 12.69 10.47
C GLU A 86 -11.76 11.47 11.20
N GLU A 87 -12.81 11.71 11.99
CA GLU A 87 -13.56 10.64 12.67
C GLU A 87 -14.53 9.92 11.73
N MET A 88 -14.82 8.66 12.04
CA MET A 88 -15.78 7.86 11.28
C MET A 88 -17.23 8.23 11.66
N ASN A 89 -18.09 8.43 10.66
CA ASN A 89 -19.50 8.76 10.81
C ASN A 89 -20.36 7.72 10.08
N TYR A 90 -20.72 6.67 10.80
CA TYR A 90 -21.54 5.55 10.29
C TYR A 90 -23.02 5.91 10.07
N ASP A 91 -23.48 7.06 10.55
CA ASP A 91 -24.81 7.56 10.20
C ASP A 91 -24.87 8.01 8.74
N LYS A 92 -23.77 8.55 8.22
CA LYS A 92 -23.66 9.14 6.88
C LYS A 92 -23.00 8.24 5.84
N TYR A 93 -21.99 7.47 6.22
CA TYR A 93 -21.13 6.74 5.30
C TYR A 93 -20.95 5.28 5.74
N ASP A 94 -20.71 4.42 4.76
CA ASP A 94 -20.02 3.16 4.98
C ASP A 94 -18.55 3.32 4.61
N TYR A 95 -17.73 2.33 4.97
CA TYR A 95 -16.28 2.41 4.80
C TYR A 95 -15.72 1.15 4.18
N LYS A 96 -14.73 1.33 3.30
CA LYS A 96 -13.94 0.24 2.73
C LYS A 96 -12.49 0.40 3.12
N MET A 97 -11.80 -0.72 3.23
CA MET A 97 -10.37 -0.79 3.52
C MET A 97 -9.67 -1.55 2.41
N THR A 98 -8.52 -1.03 1.99
CA THR A 98 -7.63 -1.70 1.04
C THR A 98 -6.27 -1.89 1.68
N ILE A 99 -5.64 -3.03 1.42
CA ILE A 99 -4.23 -3.30 1.75
C ILE A 99 -3.53 -3.59 0.42
N VAL A 100 -2.43 -2.89 0.16
CA VAL A 100 -1.67 -3.00 -1.09
C VAL A 100 -0.25 -3.43 -0.77
N PHE A 101 0.23 -4.40 -1.53
CA PHE A 101 1.63 -4.81 -1.59
C PHE A 101 2.04 -4.88 -3.06
N ALA A 102 3.09 -4.17 -3.45
CA ALA A 102 3.67 -4.30 -4.78
C ALA A 102 5.19 -4.28 -4.70
N SER A 103 5.85 -5.19 -5.42
CA SER A 103 7.31 -5.37 -5.38
C SER A 103 8.10 -4.23 -6.05
N SER A 104 7.43 -3.38 -6.82
CA SER A 104 7.96 -2.16 -7.42
C SER A 104 6.98 -1.03 -7.17
N LYS A 105 7.43 0.00 -6.47
CA LYS A 105 6.63 1.14 -6.00
C LYS A 105 6.03 1.97 -7.13
N ASN A 106 6.72 2.05 -8.26
CA ASN A 106 6.29 2.75 -9.47
C ASN A 106 5.91 1.78 -10.60
N GLY A 107 5.63 0.51 -10.27
CA GLY A 107 5.32 -0.52 -11.27
C GLY A 107 4.04 -0.23 -12.06
N ASP A 108 3.12 0.52 -11.47
CA ASP A 108 1.92 1.10 -12.11
C ASP A 108 2.26 2.11 -13.23
N PHE A 109 3.39 2.81 -13.11
CA PHE A 109 3.95 3.65 -14.17
C PHE A 109 4.87 2.88 -15.13
N TYR A 110 4.90 1.54 -15.05
CA TYR A 110 5.83 0.68 -15.78
C TYR A 110 7.30 0.99 -15.47
N GLU A 111 7.60 1.43 -14.25
CA GLU A 111 8.97 1.62 -13.79
C GLU A 111 9.31 0.68 -12.62
N GLY A 112 10.54 0.17 -12.63
CA GLY A 112 11.01 -0.75 -11.59
C GLY A 112 12.20 -1.58 -12.07
N ALA A 113 12.58 -2.57 -11.29
CA ALA A 113 13.59 -3.54 -11.67
C ALA A 113 12.98 -4.93 -11.86
N ILE A 114 13.20 -5.53 -13.04
CA ILE A 114 12.78 -6.90 -13.30
C ILE A 114 13.44 -7.82 -12.28
N GLY A 115 12.65 -8.69 -11.65
CA GLY A 115 13.11 -9.59 -10.59
C GLY A 115 13.00 -9.03 -9.17
N SER A 116 12.59 -7.76 -8.99
CA SER A 116 12.21 -7.24 -7.67
C SER A 116 11.17 -8.15 -7.02
N THR A 117 11.53 -8.69 -5.85
CA THR A 117 10.76 -9.72 -5.16
C THR A 117 10.45 -9.27 -3.74
N LEU A 118 9.16 -9.05 -3.46
CA LEU A 118 8.63 -8.81 -2.12
C LEU A 118 7.95 -10.09 -1.62
N ILE A 119 8.37 -10.58 -0.47
CA ILE A 119 7.73 -11.69 0.23
C ILE A 119 7.13 -11.14 1.52
N VAL A 120 5.81 -11.26 1.67
CA VAL A 120 5.07 -10.81 2.85
C VAL A 120 4.54 -12.03 3.60
N ASP A 121 4.60 -11.98 4.93
CA ASP A 121 4.07 -13.02 5.81
C ASP A 121 3.39 -12.40 7.05
N GLN A 122 2.49 -13.17 7.65
CA GLN A 122 1.73 -12.83 8.88
C GLN A 122 1.17 -11.40 8.89
N VAL A 123 0.35 -11.07 7.89
CA VAL A 123 -0.37 -9.80 7.85
C VAL A 123 -1.55 -9.84 8.84
N GLU A 124 -1.59 -8.87 9.74
CA GLU A 124 -2.63 -8.71 10.76
C GLU A 124 -3.14 -7.26 10.79
N ILE A 125 -4.46 -7.10 10.90
CA ILE A 125 -5.11 -5.81 11.16
C ILE A 125 -5.72 -5.86 12.56
N VAL A 126 -5.14 -5.07 13.46
CA VAL A 126 -5.64 -4.90 14.83
C VAL A 126 -6.64 -3.75 14.88
N CYS A 127 -7.89 -4.08 15.21
CA CYS A 127 -8.96 -3.11 15.40
C CYS A 127 -9.15 -2.82 16.89
N THR A 128 -9.60 -1.62 17.23
CA THR A 128 -10.10 -1.32 18.58
C THR A 128 -11.46 -2.00 18.76
N PRO A 129 -11.71 -2.65 19.91
CA PRO A 129 -13.05 -3.15 20.23
C PRO A 129 -14.04 -1.99 20.29
N PHE A 130 -15.29 -2.28 19.93
CA PHE A 130 -16.44 -1.38 20.09
C PHE A 130 -16.99 -1.46 21.52
#